data_AF-A0A4Y3TZ02-F1
#
_entry.id   AF-A0A4Y3TZ02-F1
#
_cell.length_a   1.000
_cell.length_b   1.000
_cell.length_c   1.000
_cell.angle_alpha   90.00
_cell.angle_beta   90.00
_cell.angle_gamma   90.00
#
_symmetry.space_group_name_H-M   'P 1'
#
loop_
_entity.id
_entity.type
_entity.pdbx_description
1 polymer ?
#
loop_
_entity_poly.entity_id
_entity_poly.type
_entity_poly.pdbx_seq_one_letter_code
_entity_poly.pdbx_strand_id
1 'polypeptide(L)'
;MTKDKQRPDARFDDDDDPLDFLSNLGEDVSAAQQALFVHPEVAGWLERTPGLGHEIPWTIVSFTDETGRRVSGLVVAGSFTNGKWDLTTEFVLFTGRARRPGTFLTVDGAAVQARAQGSVPGVGPRRPDEMALLKEMQAASRAWAASPSLQAYWALFASIHGCSPMPDTFVELRFQDHCYRGLIIDGTLDSTGFWDMEQPVELLLPSGRTIGLQADQADSVAFLTGGEQHDLKRHG
;
A
#
# COMPACT_ATOMS: atom_id res chain seq x y z
N MET A 1 -33.33 -41.40 -27.68
CA MET A 1 -34.11 -40.29 -27.10
C MET A 1 -33.21 -39.55 -26.13
N THR A 2 -33.17 -38.25 -26.31
CA THR A 2 -32.22 -37.26 -25.80
C THR A 2 -32.71 -36.67 -24.47
N LYS A 3 -31.77 -36.05 -23.72
CA LYS A 3 -31.91 -35.14 -22.56
C LYS A 3 -32.09 -35.82 -21.19
N ASP A 4 -31.44 -35.39 -20.10
CA ASP A 4 -30.77 -34.12 -19.79
C ASP A 4 -29.47 -34.33 -19.00
N LYS A 5 -28.42 -33.61 -19.42
CA LYS A 5 -27.22 -33.35 -18.61
C LYS A 5 -27.55 -32.18 -17.68
N GLN A 6 -27.67 -32.43 -16.38
CA GLN A 6 -27.59 -31.36 -15.38
C GLN A 6 -26.18 -30.78 -15.39
N ARG A 7 -26.09 -29.48 -15.67
CA ARG A 7 -24.87 -28.68 -15.49
C ARG A 7 -24.53 -28.64 -13.99
N PRO A 8 -23.25 -28.78 -13.59
CA PRO A 8 -22.83 -28.27 -12.30
C PRO A 8 -22.76 -26.74 -12.40
N ASP A 9 -23.54 -26.07 -11.55
CA ASP A 9 -23.39 -24.64 -11.31
C ASP A 9 -21.95 -24.37 -10.83
N ALA A 10 -21.24 -23.57 -11.62
CA ALA A 10 -19.99 -22.97 -11.20
C ALA A 10 -20.28 -22.00 -10.05
N ARG A 11 -19.99 -22.44 -8.82
CA ARG A 11 -19.76 -21.51 -7.72
C ARG A 11 -18.42 -20.84 -8.01
N PHE A 12 -18.48 -19.56 -8.35
CA PHE A 12 -17.34 -18.67 -8.21
C PHE A 12 -17.17 -18.47 -6.70
N ASP A 13 -16.38 -19.32 -6.06
CA ASP A 13 -15.77 -19.00 -4.78
C ASP A 13 -14.60 -18.04 -5.09
N ASP A 14 -14.93 -16.76 -5.36
CA ASP A 14 -13.95 -15.66 -5.30
C ASP A 14 -13.90 -15.18 -3.85
N ASP A 15 -13.46 -16.06 -2.95
CA ASP A 15 -12.83 -15.69 -1.69
C ASP A 15 -11.32 -15.59 -1.96
N ASP A 16 -10.91 -14.61 -2.77
CA ASP A 16 -9.52 -14.16 -2.76
C ASP A 16 -9.32 -13.43 -1.43
N ASP A 17 -8.76 -14.15 -0.45
CA ASP A 17 -8.34 -13.57 0.82
C ASP A 17 -7.49 -12.33 0.51
N PRO A 18 -7.83 -11.13 1.00
CA PRO A 18 -7.01 -9.94 0.78
C PRO A 18 -5.55 -10.13 1.24
N LEU A 19 -5.31 -11.07 2.18
CA LEU A 19 -3.97 -11.50 2.58
C LEU A 19 -3.24 -12.27 1.47
N ASP A 20 -3.95 -13.01 0.62
CA ASP A 20 -3.39 -13.70 -0.55
C ASP A 20 -3.03 -12.72 -1.68
N PHE A 21 -3.78 -11.64 -1.87
CA PHE A 21 -3.40 -10.58 -2.81
C PHE A 21 -2.14 -9.82 -2.33
N LEU A 22 -2.07 -9.50 -1.04
CA LEU A 22 -0.91 -8.83 -0.44
C LEU A 22 0.33 -9.74 -0.38
N SER A 23 0.15 -11.04 -0.13
CA SER A 23 1.25 -12.02 -0.17
C SER A 23 1.82 -12.14 -1.59
N ASN A 24 0.96 -12.24 -2.61
CA ASN A 24 1.39 -12.33 -4.01
C ASN A 24 2.04 -11.03 -4.53
N LEU A 25 1.52 -9.85 -4.14
CA LEU A 25 2.11 -8.57 -4.54
C LEU A 25 3.49 -8.34 -3.91
N GLY A 26 3.63 -8.65 -2.61
CA GLY A 26 4.91 -8.56 -1.91
C GLY A 26 5.96 -9.52 -2.49
N GLU A 27 5.56 -10.75 -2.82
CA GLU A 27 6.41 -11.72 -3.49
C GLU A 27 6.80 -11.29 -4.91
N ASP A 28 5.87 -10.75 -5.70
CA ASP A 28 6.14 -10.27 -7.06
C ASP A 28 7.08 -9.05 -7.06
N VAL A 29 6.90 -8.12 -6.12
CA VAL A 29 7.83 -6.99 -5.95
C VAL A 29 9.19 -7.47 -5.49
N SER A 30 9.26 -8.35 -4.49
CA SER A 30 10.53 -8.89 -3.98
C SER A 30 11.30 -9.64 -5.08
N ALA A 31 10.61 -10.47 -5.87
CA ALA A 31 11.19 -11.17 -6.99
C ALA A 31 11.69 -10.22 -8.09
N ALA A 32 10.95 -9.14 -8.38
CA ALA A 32 11.35 -8.14 -9.36
C ALA A 32 12.53 -7.27 -8.87
N GLN A 33 12.55 -6.90 -7.59
CA GLN A 33 13.66 -6.20 -6.94
C GLN A 33 14.93 -7.06 -6.97
N GLN A 34 14.83 -8.34 -6.62
CA GLN A 34 15.97 -9.24 -6.60
C GLN A 34 16.60 -9.38 -8.01
N ALA A 35 15.76 -9.41 -9.06
CA ALA A 35 16.24 -9.36 -10.44
C ALA A 35 16.78 -7.99 -10.86
N LEU A 36 16.22 -6.90 -10.35
CA LEU A 36 16.66 -5.53 -10.63
C LEU A 36 18.04 -5.25 -10.04
N PHE A 37 18.27 -5.59 -8.77
CA PHE A 37 19.52 -5.30 -8.06
C PHE A 37 20.72 -6.10 -8.56
N VAL A 38 20.51 -7.17 -9.32
CA VAL A 38 21.59 -7.91 -10.01
C VAL A 38 21.81 -7.43 -11.45
N HIS A 39 20.98 -6.51 -11.95
CA HIS A 39 21.09 -6.01 -13.32
C HIS A 39 22.22 -4.95 -13.45
N PRO A 40 23.11 -5.05 -14.45
CA PRO A 40 24.26 -4.13 -14.60
C PRO A 40 23.92 -2.64 -14.63
N GLU A 41 22.75 -2.30 -15.19
CA GLU A 41 22.30 -0.90 -15.35
C GLU A 41 21.55 -0.32 -14.14
N VAL A 42 21.34 -1.09 -13.06
CA VAL A 42 20.50 -0.66 -11.93
C VAL A 42 20.96 0.66 -11.31
N ALA A 43 22.27 0.85 -11.15
CA ALA A 43 22.84 2.07 -10.55
C ALA A 43 22.42 3.33 -11.32
N GLY A 44 22.49 3.29 -12.64
CA GLY A 44 22.10 4.42 -13.49
C GLY A 44 20.61 4.73 -13.45
N TRP A 45 19.76 3.76 -13.11
CA TRP A 45 18.32 4.00 -12.92
C TRP A 45 18.01 4.59 -11.54
N LEU A 46 18.67 4.09 -10.49
CA LEU A 46 18.52 4.66 -9.14
C LEU A 46 19.05 6.10 -9.06
N GLU A 47 20.11 6.44 -9.81
CA GLU A 47 20.61 7.82 -9.93
C GLU A 47 19.63 8.75 -10.67
N ARG A 48 18.93 8.23 -11.69
CA ARG A 48 17.94 9.00 -12.49
C ARG A 48 16.61 9.18 -11.78
N THR A 49 16.30 8.33 -10.81
CA THR A 49 15.08 8.40 -10.00
C THR A 49 15.44 8.44 -8.52
N PRO A 50 15.97 9.59 -8.02
CA PRO A 50 16.32 9.74 -6.62
C PRO A 50 15.11 9.46 -5.72
N GLY A 51 15.32 8.68 -4.66
CA GLY A 51 14.26 8.31 -3.73
C GLY A 51 13.45 7.09 -4.14
N LEU A 52 13.68 6.47 -5.31
CA LEU A 52 13.07 5.19 -5.68
C LEU A 52 13.42 4.11 -4.66
N GLY A 53 12.37 3.48 -4.11
CA GLY A 53 12.52 2.49 -3.05
C GLY A 53 12.86 3.08 -1.70
N HIS A 54 12.83 4.41 -1.54
CA HIS A 54 12.97 5.13 -0.28
C HIS A 54 11.72 6.00 -0.03
N GLU A 55 11.65 7.15 -0.69
CA GLU A 55 10.57 8.13 -0.64
C GLU A 55 9.47 7.80 -1.68
N ILE A 56 9.86 7.17 -2.78
CA ILE A 56 8.98 6.73 -3.86
C ILE A 56 8.79 5.21 -3.69
N PRO A 57 7.54 4.72 -3.60
CA PRO A 57 7.27 3.30 -3.41
C PRO A 57 7.62 2.47 -4.65
N TRP A 58 7.87 1.17 -4.42
CA TRP A 58 8.03 0.19 -5.48
C TRP A 58 6.67 -0.17 -6.06
N THR A 59 6.37 0.31 -7.27
CA THR A 59 5.07 0.09 -7.90
C THR A 59 5.19 -0.91 -9.05
N ILE A 60 4.34 -1.94 -9.04
CA ILE A 60 4.16 -2.83 -10.19
C ILE A 60 3.07 -2.22 -11.08
N VAL A 61 3.37 -2.11 -12.37
CA VAL A 61 2.41 -1.68 -13.39
C VAL A 61 2.23 -2.80 -14.39
N SER A 62 1.03 -2.90 -14.95
CA SER A 62 0.77 -3.75 -16.09
C SER A 62 -0.05 -3.04 -17.16
N PHE A 63 0.12 -3.49 -18.40
CA PHE A 63 -0.68 -3.07 -19.55
C PHE A 63 -0.73 -4.20 -20.57
N THR A 64 -1.59 -4.06 -21.57
CA THR A 64 -1.61 -4.95 -22.74
C THR A 64 -0.95 -4.21 -23.90
N ASP A 65 0.05 -4.82 -24.51
CA ASP A 65 0.72 -4.25 -25.68
C ASP A 65 -0.14 -4.36 -26.96
N GLU A 66 0.32 -3.76 -28.06
CA GLU A 66 -0.36 -3.78 -29.37
C GLU A 66 -0.58 -5.19 -29.94
N THR A 67 0.18 -6.19 -29.46
CA THR A 67 0.05 -7.59 -29.88
C THR A 67 -0.99 -8.36 -29.06
N GLY A 68 -1.59 -7.71 -28.05
CA GLY A 68 -2.52 -8.34 -27.11
C GLY A 68 -1.84 -9.06 -25.96
N ARG A 69 -0.50 -8.93 -25.81
CA ARG A 69 0.24 -9.57 -24.73
C ARG A 69 0.25 -8.68 -23.49
N ARG A 70 -0.02 -9.28 -22.32
CA ARG A 70 0.13 -8.60 -21.03
C ARG A 70 1.61 -8.42 -20.68
N VAL A 71 1.98 -7.18 -20.40
CA VAL A 71 3.29 -6.75 -19.90
C VAL A 71 3.10 -6.31 -18.45
N SER A 72 4.05 -6.68 -17.57
CA SER A 72 4.06 -6.29 -16.17
C SER A 72 5.50 -6.09 -15.70
N GLY A 73 5.73 -5.11 -14.82
CA GLY A 73 7.06 -4.81 -14.30
C GLY A 73 7.06 -3.74 -13.22
N LEU A 74 8.22 -3.54 -12.59
CA LEU A 74 8.47 -2.47 -11.63
C LEU A 74 8.69 -1.15 -12.35
N VAL A 75 8.01 -0.08 -11.93
CA VAL A 75 8.33 1.27 -12.40
C VAL A 75 9.66 1.70 -11.78
N VAL A 76 10.61 2.09 -12.63
CA VAL A 76 11.96 2.51 -12.20
C VAL A 76 12.30 3.95 -12.61
N ALA A 77 11.52 4.56 -13.48
CA ALA A 77 11.62 5.98 -13.82
C ALA A 77 10.30 6.49 -14.41
N GLY A 78 10.10 7.81 -14.34
CA GLY A 78 8.88 8.49 -14.81
C GLY A 78 8.56 9.69 -13.92
N SER A 79 7.40 10.31 -14.13
CA SER A 79 6.91 11.39 -13.28
C SER A 79 6.20 10.84 -12.04
N PHE A 80 6.66 11.22 -10.84
CA PHE A 80 6.01 10.90 -9.57
C PHE A 80 5.60 12.20 -8.89
N THR A 81 4.29 12.46 -8.78
CA THR A 81 3.75 13.70 -8.19
C THR A 81 2.53 13.39 -7.34
N ASN A 82 2.35 14.14 -6.24
CA ASN A 82 1.25 13.95 -5.30
C ASN A 82 1.09 12.49 -4.83
N GLY A 83 2.20 11.83 -4.50
CA GLY A 83 2.20 10.46 -3.98
C GLY A 83 1.92 9.34 -5.01
N LYS A 84 1.83 9.64 -6.31
CA LYS A 84 1.53 8.65 -7.36
C LYS A 84 2.39 8.80 -8.60
N TRP A 85 2.60 7.68 -9.29
CA TRP A 85 3.19 7.65 -10.63
C TRP A 85 2.17 8.17 -11.65
N ASP A 86 2.61 9.10 -12.50
CA ASP A 86 1.84 9.55 -13.66
C ASP A 86 2.10 8.62 -14.85
N LEU A 87 1.28 7.57 -14.95
CA LEU A 87 1.35 6.56 -16.01
C LEU A 87 0.77 7.03 -17.35
N THR A 88 0.31 8.29 -17.45
CA THR A 88 -0.18 8.88 -18.71
C THR A 88 0.94 9.52 -19.53
N THR A 89 2.11 9.69 -18.92
CA THR A 89 3.33 10.22 -19.56
C THR A 89 4.35 9.10 -19.78
N GLU A 90 5.53 9.43 -20.28
CA GLU A 90 6.60 8.44 -20.43
C GLU A 90 7.07 7.91 -19.06
N PHE A 91 7.17 6.59 -18.94
CA PHE A 91 7.75 5.91 -17.77
C PHE A 91 8.57 4.70 -18.20
N VAL A 92 9.40 4.19 -17.30
CA VAL A 92 10.27 3.04 -17.55
C VAL A 92 9.90 1.89 -16.62
N LEU A 93 9.68 0.72 -17.21
CA LEU A 93 9.44 -0.53 -16.49
C LEU A 93 10.66 -1.43 -16.53
N PHE A 94 11.00 -2.02 -15.40
CA PHE A 94 11.82 -3.21 -15.32
C PHE A 94 10.95 -4.47 -15.31
N THR A 95 11.07 -5.29 -16.36
CA THR A 95 10.18 -6.44 -16.60
C THR A 95 10.70 -7.77 -16.02
N GLY A 96 11.78 -7.73 -15.24
CA GLY A 96 12.42 -8.92 -14.67
C GLY A 96 11.64 -9.55 -13.53
N ARG A 97 11.84 -10.86 -13.35
CA ARG A 97 11.35 -11.63 -12.19
C ARG A 97 12.40 -12.66 -11.80
N ALA A 98 12.88 -12.63 -10.55
CA ALA A 98 13.82 -13.56 -9.89
C ALA A 98 14.80 -14.33 -10.80
N ARG A 99 14.31 -15.34 -11.54
CA ARG A 99 15.08 -16.26 -12.40
C ARG A 99 15.18 -15.87 -13.87
N ARG A 100 14.56 -14.77 -14.31
CA ARG A 100 14.60 -14.28 -15.68
C ARG A 100 15.26 -12.90 -15.72
N PRO A 101 16.35 -12.70 -16.50
CA PRO A 101 16.92 -11.39 -16.70
C PRO A 101 15.83 -10.47 -17.27
N GLY A 102 15.56 -9.38 -16.55
CA GLY A 102 14.60 -8.37 -16.96
C GLY A 102 15.22 -7.42 -17.98
N THR A 103 14.36 -6.69 -18.68
CA THR A 103 14.77 -5.56 -19.50
C THR A 103 14.10 -4.30 -19.00
N PHE A 104 14.75 -3.16 -19.26
CA PHE A 104 14.12 -1.86 -19.13
C PHE A 104 13.32 -1.57 -20.39
N LEU A 105 12.06 -1.25 -20.21
CA LEU A 105 11.14 -0.90 -21.29
C LEU A 105 10.67 0.53 -21.04
N THR A 106 11.03 1.44 -21.94
CA THR A 106 10.41 2.76 -22.01
C THR A 106 9.01 2.60 -22.59
N VAL A 107 8.02 3.12 -21.88
CA VAL A 107 6.61 3.03 -22.24
C VAL A 107 6.09 4.45 -22.46
N ASP A 108 5.52 4.69 -23.63
CA ASP A 108 4.69 5.87 -23.86
C ASP A 108 3.32 5.65 -23.22
N GLY A 109 3.11 6.25 -22.04
CA GLY A 109 1.87 6.14 -21.28
C GLY A 109 0.64 6.70 -21.99
N ALA A 110 0.82 7.56 -23.00
CA ALA A 110 -0.29 8.05 -23.81
C ALA A 110 -0.78 7.00 -24.83
N ALA A 111 0.09 6.06 -25.21
CA ALA A 111 -0.20 5.02 -26.19
C ALA A 111 -0.78 3.72 -25.58
N VAL A 112 -0.71 3.56 -24.25
CA VAL A 112 -1.15 2.34 -23.57
C VAL A 112 -2.10 2.63 -22.41
N GLN A 113 -2.99 1.69 -22.11
CA GLN A 113 -3.79 1.74 -20.89
C GLN A 113 -3.06 1.06 -19.73
N ALA A 114 -2.03 1.74 -19.20
CA ALA A 114 -1.28 1.25 -18.05
C ALA A 114 -2.08 1.38 -16.75
N ARG A 115 -1.97 0.35 -15.90
CA ARG A 115 -2.60 0.31 -14.58
C ARG A 115 -1.59 -0.13 -13.53
N ALA A 116 -1.51 0.62 -12.43
CA ALA A 116 -0.81 0.17 -11.24
C ALA A 116 -1.54 -1.07 -10.68
N GLN A 117 -0.79 -2.14 -10.46
CA GLN A 117 -1.29 -3.38 -9.86
C GLN A 117 -1.21 -3.30 -8.33
N GLY A 118 -0.24 -2.55 -7.82
CA GLY A 118 -0.02 -2.35 -6.40
C GLY A 118 1.36 -1.74 -6.14
N SER A 119 1.55 -1.24 -4.93
CA SER A 119 2.79 -0.60 -4.49
C SER A 119 3.25 -1.18 -3.17
N VAL A 120 4.54 -1.48 -3.07
CA VAL A 120 5.20 -1.79 -1.80
C VAL A 120 5.93 -0.54 -1.32
N PRO A 121 5.75 -0.16 -0.05
CA PRO A 121 6.48 0.94 0.58
C PRO A 121 8.00 0.89 0.30
N GLY A 122 8.61 2.02 -0.08
CA GLY A 122 10.07 2.19 -0.02
C GLY A 122 10.59 2.21 1.42
N VAL A 123 11.87 1.88 1.61
CA VAL A 123 12.63 1.89 2.88
C VAL A 123 13.51 3.13 2.94
N GLY A 124 13.41 4.03 3.93
CA GLY A 124 14.22 5.27 3.95
C GLY A 124 14.51 5.76 5.37
N PRO A 125 15.41 6.74 5.58
CA PRO A 125 15.78 7.22 6.92
C PRO A 125 14.62 7.84 7.70
N ARG A 126 13.48 8.09 7.05
CA ARG A 126 12.22 8.53 7.68
C ARG A 126 11.19 7.41 7.82
N ARG A 127 11.43 6.21 7.28
CA ARG A 127 10.56 5.04 7.42
C ARG A 127 11.20 3.97 8.32
N PRO A 128 10.42 3.34 9.20
CA PRO A 128 10.91 2.23 10.00
C PRO A 128 11.13 0.98 9.14
N ASP A 129 12.10 0.14 9.52
CA ASP A 129 12.34 -1.21 8.96
C ASP A 129 11.00 -1.96 8.82
N GLU A 130 10.71 -2.51 7.64
CA GLU A 130 9.46 -3.23 7.34
C GLU A 130 9.19 -4.34 8.38
N MET A 131 10.25 -5.03 8.82
CA MET A 131 10.13 -6.05 9.87
C MET A 131 9.80 -5.42 11.24
N ALA A 132 10.28 -4.20 11.51
CA ALA A 132 9.92 -3.45 12.69
C ALA A 132 8.47 -2.94 12.62
N LEU A 133 8.03 -2.47 11.45
CA LEU A 133 6.63 -2.09 11.20
C LEU A 133 5.67 -3.26 11.40
N LEU A 134 5.97 -4.42 10.82
CA LEU A 134 5.15 -5.62 11.00
C LEU A 134 5.10 -6.06 12.47
N LYS A 135 6.21 -5.96 13.21
CA LYS A 135 6.23 -6.25 14.66
C LYS A 135 5.39 -5.26 15.45
N GLU A 136 5.44 -3.98 15.11
CA GLU A 136 4.67 -2.93 15.77
C GLU A 136 3.17 -3.07 15.49
N MET A 137 2.79 -3.31 14.24
CA MET A 137 1.40 -3.60 13.86
C MET A 137 0.90 -4.86 14.58
N GLN A 138 1.67 -5.94 14.57
CA GLN A 138 1.31 -7.18 15.28
C GLN A 138 1.16 -6.95 16.79
N ALA A 139 2.02 -6.11 17.40
CA ALA A 139 1.91 -5.77 18.81
C ALA A 139 0.65 -4.94 19.11
N ALA A 140 0.31 -3.96 18.26
CA ALA A 140 -0.90 -3.17 18.40
C ALA A 140 -2.17 -4.04 18.22
N SER A 141 -2.22 -4.91 17.21
CA SER A 141 -3.34 -5.85 17.01
C SER A 141 -3.50 -6.81 18.19
N ARG A 142 -2.39 -7.32 18.76
CA ARG A 142 -2.42 -8.14 19.97
C ARG A 142 -2.93 -7.36 21.18
N ALA A 143 -2.53 -6.10 21.34
CA ALA A 143 -3.02 -5.26 22.42
C ALA A 143 -4.54 -5.02 22.31
N TRP A 144 -5.05 -4.81 21.11
CA TRP A 144 -6.49 -4.73 20.86
C TRP A 144 -7.20 -6.04 21.20
N ALA A 145 -6.69 -7.16 20.68
CA ALA A 145 -7.26 -8.50 20.91
C ALA A 145 -7.21 -8.92 22.39
N ALA A 146 -6.31 -8.35 23.18
CA ALA A 146 -6.22 -8.58 24.62
C ALA A 146 -7.16 -7.67 25.45
N SER A 147 -7.85 -6.71 24.82
CA SER A 147 -8.72 -5.73 25.49
C SER A 147 -10.20 -5.92 25.12
N PRO A 148 -10.99 -6.63 25.95
CA PRO A 148 -12.41 -6.85 25.69
C PRO A 148 -13.23 -5.58 25.59
N SER A 149 -12.87 -4.53 26.35
CA SER A 149 -13.56 -3.24 26.30
C SER A 149 -13.32 -2.50 24.98
N LEU A 150 -12.09 -2.55 24.45
CA LEU A 150 -11.79 -1.96 23.14
C LEU A 150 -12.45 -2.75 22.00
N GLN A 151 -12.52 -4.07 22.10
CA GLN A 151 -13.26 -4.90 21.14
C GLN A 151 -14.74 -4.58 21.14
N ALA A 152 -15.37 -4.45 22.31
CA ALA A 152 -16.78 -4.10 22.41
C ALA A 152 -17.07 -2.69 21.87
N TYR A 153 -16.19 -1.73 22.15
CA TYR A 153 -16.26 -0.38 21.59
C TYR A 153 -16.17 -0.40 20.06
N TRP A 154 -15.12 -1.05 19.54
CA TRP A 154 -14.89 -1.12 18.09
C TRP A 154 -16.00 -1.85 17.36
N ALA A 155 -16.55 -2.93 17.92
CA ALA A 155 -17.65 -3.66 17.31
C ALA A 155 -18.90 -2.76 17.11
N LEU A 156 -19.18 -1.87 18.06
CA LEU A 156 -20.25 -0.88 17.92
C LEU A 156 -19.90 0.12 16.82
N PHE A 157 -18.70 0.70 16.86
CA PHE A 157 -18.22 1.65 15.85
C PHE A 157 -18.31 1.04 14.44
N ALA A 158 -17.72 -0.14 14.22
CA ALA A 158 -17.72 -0.86 12.95
C ALA A 158 -19.14 -1.16 12.45
N SER A 159 -20.08 -1.49 13.35
CA SER A 159 -21.48 -1.72 12.97
C SER A 159 -22.22 -0.46 12.51
N ILE A 160 -21.90 0.70 13.10
CA ILE A 160 -22.51 2.00 12.75
C ILE A 160 -21.93 2.51 11.44
N HIS A 161 -20.62 2.34 11.25
CA HIS A 161 -19.86 2.96 10.17
C HIS A 161 -19.54 2.03 9.00
N GLY A 162 -19.85 0.74 9.10
CA GLY A 162 -19.63 -0.25 8.03
C GLY A 162 -18.17 -0.64 7.84
N CYS A 163 -17.35 -0.54 8.89
CA CYS A 163 -15.92 -0.84 8.85
C CYS A 163 -15.62 -2.33 9.12
N SER A 164 -14.35 -2.70 8.95
CA SER A 164 -13.85 -4.01 9.35
C SER A 164 -14.11 -4.29 10.84
N PRO A 165 -14.45 -5.55 11.21
CA PRO A 165 -14.69 -5.93 12.61
C PRO A 165 -13.43 -5.85 13.50
N MET A 166 -12.24 -5.71 12.90
CA MET A 166 -10.99 -5.39 13.59
C MET A 166 -10.46 -4.05 13.06
N PRO A 167 -9.87 -3.19 13.91
CA PRO A 167 -9.12 -2.05 13.42
C PRO A 167 -7.95 -2.51 12.55
N ASP A 168 -7.96 -2.11 11.29
CA ASP A 168 -7.01 -2.54 10.26
C ASP A 168 -6.18 -1.37 9.71
N THR A 169 -6.48 -0.14 10.13
CA THR A 169 -5.79 1.05 9.68
C THR A 169 -4.64 1.39 10.62
N PHE A 170 -3.40 1.08 10.21
CA PHE A 170 -2.18 1.45 10.92
C PHE A 170 -1.58 2.71 10.30
N VAL A 171 -1.27 3.73 11.11
CA VAL A 171 -0.81 5.04 10.63
C VAL A 171 0.46 5.49 11.35
N GLU A 172 1.20 6.39 10.70
CA GLU A 172 2.25 7.22 11.29
C GLU A 172 1.81 8.69 11.29
N LEU A 173 1.78 9.32 12.45
CA LEU A 173 1.60 10.76 12.61
C LEU A 173 2.89 11.37 13.18
N ARG A 174 3.45 12.36 12.48
CA ARG A 174 4.68 13.05 12.92
C ARG A 174 4.36 14.46 13.39
N PHE A 175 4.95 14.86 14.51
CA PHE A 175 4.86 16.21 15.08
C PHE A 175 6.28 16.65 15.45
N GLN A 176 6.90 17.51 14.66
CA GLN A 176 8.27 17.96 14.83
C GLN A 176 9.23 16.77 15.02
N ASP A 177 9.77 16.61 16.22
CA ASP A 177 10.71 15.54 16.60
C ASP A 177 10.01 14.27 17.13
N HIS A 178 8.68 14.24 17.16
CA HIS A 178 7.88 13.11 17.65
C HIS A 178 7.24 12.33 16.50
N CYS A 179 7.21 11.01 16.64
CA CYS A 179 6.55 10.08 15.71
C CYS A 179 5.68 9.12 16.52
N TYR A 180 4.40 9.08 16.18
CA TYR A 180 3.42 8.16 16.76
C TYR A 180 2.96 7.17 15.69
N ARG A 181 3.08 5.88 15.99
CA ARG A 181 2.62 4.79 15.13
C ARG A 181 1.66 3.89 15.89
N GLY A 182 0.50 3.60 15.29
CA GLY A 182 -0.56 2.84 15.95
C GLY A 182 -1.74 2.54 15.04
N LEU A 183 -2.62 1.66 15.51
CA LEU A 183 -3.92 1.40 14.88
C LEU A 183 -4.88 2.53 15.22
N ILE A 184 -5.61 3.06 14.24
CA ILE A 184 -6.74 3.96 14.52
C ILE A 184 -7.83 3.14 15.19
N ILE A 185 -8.22 3.53 16.40
CA ILE A 185 -9.28 2.87 17.20
C ILE A 185 -10.45 3.80 17.53
N ASP A 186 -10.33 5.08 17.19
CA ASP A 186 -11.44 6.04 17.20
C ASP A 186 -11.11 7.22 16.27
N GLY A 187 -12.14 7.91 15.79
CA GLY A 187 -12.00 9.06 14.90
C GLY A 187 -13.25 9.31 14.06
N THR A 188 -13.14 10.26 13.14
CA THR A 188 -14.23 10.58 12.21
C THR A 188 -13.93 10.00 10.84
N LEU A 189 -14.94 9.40 10.21
CA LEU A 189 -14.89 9.06 8.78
C LEU A 189 -15.57 10.16 7.98
N ASP A 190 -15.00 10.49 6.83
CA ASP A 190 -15.59 11.41 5.88
C ASP A 190 -16.80 10.78 5.15
N SER A 191 -17.45 11.56 4.28
CA SER A 191 -18.59 11.09 3.50
C SER A 191 -18.27 9.95 2.52
N THR A 192 -16.98 9.68 2.27
CA THR A 192 -16.50 8.62 1.40
C THR A 192 -16.04 7.38 2.16
N GLY A 193 -16.08 7.40 3.49
CA GLY A 193 -15.72 6.27 4.35
C GLY A 193 -14.22 6.18 4.66
N PHE A 194 -13.45 7.23 4.37
CA PHE A 194 -12.03 7.33 4.74
C PHE A 194 -11.89 8.10 6.05
N TRP A 195 -10.78 7.88 6.76
CA TRP A 195 -10.47 8.63 7.98
C TRP A 195 -10.26 10.10 7.68
N ASP A 196 -11.07 10.96 8.29
CA ASP A 196 -10.96 12.40 8.21
C ASP A 196 -9.81 12.88 9.12
N MET A 197 -8.65 13.10 8.50
CA MET A 197 -7.44 13.57 9.17
C MET A 197 -7.46 15.08 9.47
N GLU A 198 -8.54 15.79 9.14
CA GLU A 198 -8.77 17.15 9.65
C GLU A 198 -9.38 17.12 11.07
N GLN A 199 -9.78 15.95 11.56
CA GLN A 199 -10.36 15.74 12.89
C GLN A 199 -9.40 14.99 13.82
N PRO A 200 -9.65 15.02 15.14
CA PRO A 200 -8.90 14.22 16.08
C PRO A 200 -9.06 12.71 15.81
N VAL A 201 -7.98 11.97 15.98
CA VAL A 201 -7.95 10.50 15.91
C VAL A 201 -7.38 9.91 17.18
N GLU A 202 -7.83 8.71 17.55
CA GLU A 202 -7.28 7.96 18.67
C GLU A 202 -6.49 6.75 18.15
N LEU A 203 -5.23 6.65 18.57
CA LEU A 203 -4.33 5.57 18.18
C LEU A 203 -4.11 4.59 19.33
N LEU A 204 -4.19 3.30 19.04
CA LEU A 204 -3.64 2.23 19.88
C LEU A 204 -2.20 1.96 19.47
N LEU A 205 -1.27 2.29 20.35
CA LEU A 205 0.17 2.12 20.14
C LEU A 205 0.58 0.65 20.33
N PRO A 206 1.71 0.20 19.74
CA PRO A 206 2.29 -1.13 19.96
C PRO A 206 2.52 -1.50 21.43
N SER A 207 2.67 -0.49 22.30
CA SER A 207 2.79 -0.67 23.76
C SER A 207 1.47 -1.05 24.46
N GLY A 208 0.35 -1.02 23.75
CA GLY A 208 -1.01 -1.18 24.29
C GLY A 208 -1.58 0.08 24.95
N ARG A 209 -0.85 1.19 24.91
CA ARG A 209 -1.35 2.51 25.33
C ARG A 209 -2.18 3.12 24.22
N THR A 210 -3.23 3.82 24.63
CA THR A 210 -4.04 4.65 23.75
C THR A 210 -3.61 6.12 23.83
N ILE A 211 -3.64 6.83 22.71
CA ILE A 211 -3.36 8.27 22.64
C ILE A 211 -4.30 8.96 21.64
N GLY A 212 -4.91 10.07 22.06
CA GLY A 212 -5.64 10.97 21.17
C GLY A 212 -4.72 12.03 20.59
N LEU A 213 -4.79 12.26 19.28
CA LEU A 213 -3.94 13.19 18.54
C LEU A 213 -4.79 14.10 17.64
N GLN A 214 -4.37 15.36 17.50
CA GLN A 214 -4.93 16.30 16.52
C GLN A 214 -4.23 16.04 15.19
N ALA A 215 -4.84 15.27 14.29
CA ALA A 215 -4.19 14.83 13.06
C ALA A 215 -3.88 15.99 12.09
N ASP A 216 -4.69 17.04 12.11
CA ASP A 216 -4.54 18.28 11.35
C ASP A 216 -3.29 19.10 11.74
N GLN A 217 -2.79 18.90 12.96
CA GLN A 217 -1.57 19.52 13.47
C GLN A 217 -0.30 18.70 13.18
N ALA A 218 -0.44 17.50 12.59
CA ALA A 218 0.70 16.68 12.23
C ALA A 218 1.48 17.33 11.07
N ASP A 219 2.80 17.28 11.15
CA ASP A 219 3.68 17.66 10.03
C ASP A 219 3.51 16.73 8.83
N SER A 220 3.11 15.47 9.08
CA SER A 220 2.80 14.48 8.06
C SER A 220 1.96 13.36 8.65
N VAL A 221 1.05 12.81 7.82
CA VAL A 221 0.27 11.60 8.09
C VAL A 221 0.57 10.57 7.01
N ALA A 222 0.93 9.35 7.40
CA ALA A 222 1.13 8.26 6.46
C ALA A 222 0.29 7.05 6.89
N PHE A 223 -0.54 6.53 5.99
CA PHE A 223 -1.19 5.24 6.21
C PHE A 223 -0.21 4.15 5.80
N LEU A 224 0.10 3.29 6.78
CA LEU A 224 1.10 2.24 6.68
C LEU A 224 0.47 0.90 6.31
N THR A 225 -0.86 0.83 6.32
CA THR A 225 -1.71 -0.23 5.77
C THR A 225 -2.45 0.33 4.55
N GLY A 226 -2.55 -0.43 3.46
CA GLY A 226 -3.29 -0.01 2.26
C GLY A 226 -2.52 0.88 1.28
N GLY A 227 -1.32 1.35 1.61
CA GLY A 227 -0.39 1.97 0.64
C GLY A 227 -0.72 3.40 0.20
N GLU A 228 -1.71 4.07 0.78
CA GLU A 228 -2.05 5.46 0.46
C GLU A 228 -1.39 6.45 1.45
N GLN A 229 -0.61 7.41 0.94
CA GLN A 229 -0.02 8.49 1.73
C GLN A 229 -0.76 9.80 1.44
N HIS A 230 -1.23 10.49 2.49
CA HIS A 230 -1.85 11.81 2.38
C HIS A 230 -0.89 12.87 2.92
N ASP A 231 -0.20 13.58 2.02
CA ASP A 231 0.59 14.76 2.41
C ASP A 231 -0.34 15.95 2.68
N LEU A 232 -0.66 16.19 3.95
CA LEU A 232 -1.37 17.40 4.38
C LEU A 232 -0.40 18.57 4.56
N LYS A 233 0.05 19.19 3.45
CA LYS A 233 0.51 20.58 3.47
C LYS A 233 0.06 21.33 2.21
N ARG A 234 -0.93 22.22 2.37
CA ARG A 234 -1.11 23.39 1.49
C ARG A 234 -1.04 24.70 2.30
N HIS A 235 0.11 25.35 2.13
CA HIS A 235 0.41 26.78 2.17
C HIS A 235 0.09 27.65 3.40
N GLY A 236 1.18 28.18 3.95
CA GLY A 236 1.36 29.55 4.43
C GLY A 236 2.84 29.91 4.33
#